data_AF-A0A7V1N9C8-F1
#
_entry.id   AF-A0A7V1N9C8-F1
#
_cell.length_a   1.000
_cell.length_b   1.000
_cell.length_c   1.000
_cell.angle_alpha   90.00
_cell.angle_beta   90.00
_cell.angle_gamma   90.00
#
_symmetry.space_group_name_H-M   'P 1'
#
loop_
_entity.id
_entity.type
_entity.pdbx_description
1 polymer ?
#
loop_
_entity_poly.entity_id
_entity_poly.type
_entity_poly.pdbx_seq_one_letter_code
_entity_poly.pdbx_strand_id
1 'polypeptide(L)' 'EANALCMEACPQVFRVEEDDTLTILMEEVPEELRPQLQEAERLCPRQAIRIEG' A
#
# COMPACT_ATOMS: atom_id res chain seq x y z
N GLU A 1 11.65 -8.12 5.47
CA GLU A 1 10.37 -8.25 6.16
C GLU A 1 9.43 -7.12 5.78
N ALA A 2 8.57 -7.42 4.81
CA ALA A 2 7.33 -6.70 4.58
C ALA A 2 6.26 -7.37 5.46
N ASN A 3 5.56 -6.60 6.29
CA ASN A 3 4.57 -7.14 7.22
C ASN A 3 3.16 -7.23 6.62
N ALA A 4 3.03 -7.05 5.29
CA ALA A 4 1.78 -7.07 4.53
C ALA A 4 0.65 -6.14 5.01
N LEU A 5 0.92 -5.20 5.94
CA LEU A 5 -0.11 -4.29 6.48
C LEU A 5 -0.68 -3.35 5.42
N CYS A 6 0.11 -2.96 4.43
CA CYS A 6 -0.38 -2.17 3.30
C CYS A 6 -1.36 -2.95 2.41
N MET A 7 -1.12 -4.25 2.21
CA MET A 7 -2.02 -5.14 1.48
C MET A 7 -3.31 -5.40 2.27
N GLU A 8 -3.24 -5.48 3.60
CA GLU A 8 -4.44 -5.56 4.44
C GLU A 8 -5.27 -4.27 4.38
N ALA A 9 -4.61 -3.11 4.44
CA ALA A 9 -5.27 -1.80 4.44
C ALA A 9 -5.85 -1.39 3.08
N CYS A 10 -5.18 -1.76 1.97
CA CYS A 10 -5.63 -1.43 0.61
C CYS A 10 -5.22 -2.54 -0.40
N PRO A 11 -5.88 -3.71 -0.36
CA PRO A 11 -5.54 -4.86 -1.21
C PRO A 11 -5.76 -4.63 -2.70
N GLN A 12 -6.52 -3.60 -3.07
CA GLN A 12 -6.78 -3.20 -4.45
C GLN A 12 -5.55 -2.54 -5.09
N VAL A 13 -4.65 -1.97 -4.28
CA VAL A 13 -3.49 -1.19 -4.74
C VAL A 13 -2.19 -1.90 -4.40
N PHE A 14 -2.10 -2.57 -3.26
CA PHE A 14 -0.85 -3.18 -2.79
C PHE A 14 -0.92 -4.70 -2.79
N ARG A 15 0.17 -5.34 -3.21
CA ARG A 15 0.41 -6.76 -3.01
C ARG A 15 1.82 -6.98 -2.49
N VAL A 16 1.94 -7.70 -1.38
CA VAL A 16 3.24 -8.22 -0.94
C VAL A 16 3.40 -9.62 -1.51
N GLU A 17 4.47 -9.83 -2.25
CA GLU A 17 4.79 -11.13 -2.87
C GLU A 17 5.48 -12.07 -1.86
N GLU A 18 5.63 -13.34 -2.23
CA GLU A 18 6.28 -14.36 -1.39
C GLU A 18 7.76 -14.05 -1.08
N ASP A 19 8.40 -13.23 -1.91
CA ASP A 19 9.80 -12.81 -1.76
C ASP A 19 9.96 -11.46 -1.01
N ASP A 20 8.92 -11.04 -0.27
CA ASP A 20 8.90 -9.80 0.52
C ASP A 20 8.92 -8.51 -0.32
N THR A 21 8.76 -8.59 -1.64
CA THR A 21 8.64 -7.41 -2.52
C THR A 21 7.22 -6.85 -2.52
N LEU A 22 7.10 -5.54 -2.75
CA LEU A 22 5.82 -4.84 -2.86
C LEU A 22 5.53 -4.52 -4.33
N THR A 23 4.41 -5.01 -4.83
CA THR A 23 3.85 -4.70 -6.15
C THR A 23 2.72 -3.68 -6.02
N ILE A 24 2.72 -2.67 -6.89
CA ILE A 24 1.60 -1.73 -7.07
C ILE A 24 0.67 -2.30 -8.15
N LEU A 25 -0.58 -2.58 -7.80
CA LEU A 25 -1.59 -3.16 -8.68
C LEU A 25 -2.37 -2.10 -9.48
N MET A 26 -2.38 -0.87 -8.98
CA MET A 26 -3.13 0.25 -9.56
C MET A 26 -2.34 1.54 -9.37
N GLU A 27 -1.85 2.11 -10.46
CA GLU A 27 -1.08 3.36 -10.44
C GLU A 27 -1.99 4.59 -10.34
N GLU A 28 -3.10 4.59 -11.09
CA GLU A 28 -4.12 5.63 -11.02
C GLU A 28 -5.20 5.24 -10.02
N VAL A 29 -5.01 5.64 -8.76
CA VAL A 29 -5.91 5.27 -7.67
C VAL A 29 -7.07 6.28 -7.57
N PRO A 30 -8.34 5.84 -7.62
CA PRO A 30 -9.49 6.71 -7.42
C PRO A 30 -9.47 7.40 -6.05
N GLU A 31 -9.97 8.64 -6.01
CA GLU A 31 -9.97 9.48 -4.78
C GLU A 31 -10.76 8.83 -3.62
N GLU A 32 -11.74 7.97 -3.92
CA GLU A 32 -12.50 7.22 -2.90
C GLU A 32 -11.64 6.23 -2.10
N LEU A 33 -10.50 5.80 -2.65
CA LEU A 33 -9.54 4.91 -1.97
C LEU A 33 -8.47 5.69 -1.22
N ARG A 34 -8.43 7.03 -1.29
CA ARG A 34 -7.44 7.86 -0.58
C ARG A 34 -7.37 7.56 0.93
N PRO A 35 -8.47 7.36 1.67
CA PRO A 35 -8.38 7.01 3.09
C PRO A 35 -7.67 5.67 3.34
N GLN A 36 -7.87 4.68 2.46
CA GLN A 36 -7.20 3.38 2.55
C GLN A 36 -5.71 3.49 2.22
N LEU A 37 -5.35 4.32 1.23
CA LEU A 37 -3.95 4.63 0.94
C LEU A 37 -3.25 5.27 2.14
N GLN A 38 -3.87 6.27 2.77
CA GLN A 38 -3.31 6.97 3.93
C GLN A 38 -3.08 6.03 5.12
N GLU A 39 -3.99 5.08 5.32
CA GLU A 39 -3.81 4.06 6.34
C GLU A 39 -2.67 3.10 5.99
N ALA A 40 -2.55 2.67 4.73
CA ALA A 40 -1.43 1.85 4.27
C ALA A 40 -0.07 2.57 4.43
N GLU A 41 0.00 3.87 4.14
CA GLU A 41 1.18 4.71 4.38
C GLU A 41 1.53 4.76 5.87
N ARG A 42 0.54 5.04 6.73
CA ARG A 42 0.72 5.13 8.19
C ARG A 42 1.19 3.82 8.83
N LEU A 43 0.67 2.69 8.35
CA LEU A 43 0.98 1.36 8.86
C LEU A 43 2.31 0.81 8.34
N CYS A 44 2.89 1.40 7.29
CA CYS A 44 4.13 0.92 6.70
C CYS A 44 5.33 1.17 7.65
N PRO A 45 5.88 0.14 8.33
CA PRO A 45 6.93 0.35 9.32
C PRO A 45 8.24 0.85 8.70
N ARG A 46 8.41 0.61 7.39
CA ARG A 46 9.58 0.99 6.61
C ARG A 46 9.42 2.33 5.88
N GLN A 47 8.26 2.98 5.98
CA GLN A 47 7.94 4.21 5.25
C GLN A 47 8.20 4.06 3.73
N ALA A 48 7.90 2.88 3.18
CA ALA A 48 8.10 2.57 1.76
C ALA A 48 7.00 3.15 0.85
N ILE A 49 5.89 3.59 1.45
CA ILE A 49 4.75 4.15 0.75
C ILE A 49 4.77 5.65 1.01
N ARG A 50 4.56 6.43 -0.05
CA ARG A 50 4.32 7.87 0.02
C ARG A 50 3.19 8.21 -0.93
N ILE A 51 2.20 8.94 -0.44
CA ILE A 51 1.08 9.39 -1.28
C ILE A 51 1.42 10.78 -1.82
N GLU A 52 1.44 10.90 -3.14
CA GLU A 52 1.59 12.20 -3.82
C GLU A 52 0.26 12.59 -4.45
N GLY A 53 -0.06 13.88 -4.36
CA GLY A 53 -1.30 14.48 -4.85
C GLY A 53 -1.17 15.99 -4.87
#